data_AF-A0A6G2R003-F1
#
_entry.id   AF-A0A6G2R003-F1
#
_cell.length_a   1.000
_cell.length_b   1.000
_cell.length_c   1.000
_cell.angle_alpha   90.00
_cell.angle_beta   90.00
_cell.angle_gamma   90.00
#
_symmetry.space_group_name_H-M   'P 1'
#
loop_
_entity.id
_entity.type
_entity.pdbx_description
1 polymer ?
#
loop_
_entity_poly.entity_id
_entity_poly.type
_entity_poly.pdbx_seq_one_letter_code
_entity_poly.pdbx_strand_id
1 'polypeptide(L)'
;MDLFEYQARDLFAKHDVPVLAGEVIDTPEAARAATERLGGKSVVKAQVKVGGRGKAGGVKLAATPDEAVARATDILGMDIKGHTVHKVMIAETAPEIVEEYYVSFLLDRANRTFLSIASVEGGMDIEEVAATRPEAVAKTPIDANEGVTPAKAREIVEAANFPAEVADKVADVLVTLWKTFVDEDALLVEVNPLAKVASGDVIALDGKVTLDDNAEFRHPEHEALQDKAAANPLEAAAKEKNLNYVKLDGEVGIIGNGAGLVMSTLDVVAYAGEAHGGVKPANFLDIGGGASAAVMANGLEIILGDPDVKSVFVNVFGGITACD
;
A
#
# COMPACT_ATOMS: atom_id res chain seq x y z
N MET A 1 3.72 -1.59 -6.43
CA MET A 1 3.37 -2.55 -5.38
C MET A 1 3.19 -1.88 -4.02
N ASP A 2 2.03 -2.07 -3.38
CA ASP A 2 1.83 -1.67 -1.97
C ASP A 2 2.35 -2.74 -1.00
N LEU A 3 3.03 -2.29 0.06
CA LEU A 3 3.55 -3.13 1.12
C LEU A 3 2.56 -3.28 2.29
N PHE A 4 2.66 -4.40 3.01
CA PHE A 4 2.08 -4.49 4.36
C PHE A 4 2.85 -3.61 5.34
N GLU A 5 2.22 -3.25 6.46
CA GLU A 5 2.88 -2.45 7.50
C GLU A 5 4.18 -3.11 8.00
N TYR A 6 4.18 -4.41 8.29
CA TYR A 6 5.40 -5.07 8.79
C TYR A 6 6.55 -4.99 7.78
N GLN A 7 6.24 -5.06 6.48
CA GLN A 7 7.23 -4.93 5.41
C GLN A 7 7.75 -3.49 5.31
N ALA A 8 6.86 -2.51 5.41
CA ALA A 8 7.25 -1.09 5.48
C ALA A 8 8.14 -0.83 6.71
N ARG A 9 7.79 -1.41 7.87
CA ARG A 9 8.59 -1.33 9.11
C ARG A 9 9.97 -1.96 8.93
N ASP A 10 10.06 -3.12 8.30
CA ASP A 10 11.34 -3.80 8.07
C ASP A 10 12.21 -3.02 7.06
N LEU A 11 11.58 -2.41 6.06
CA LEU A 11 12.23 -1.49 5.13
C LEU A 11 12.78 -0.25 5.85
N PHE A 12 11.97 0.35 6.72
CA PHE A 12 12.36 1.46 7.58
C PHE A 12 13.55 1.09 8.48
N ALA A 13 13.51 -0.07 9.14
CA ALA A 13 14.62 -0.56 9.95
C ALA A 13 15.90 -0.79 9.12
N LYS A 14 15.79 -1.34 7.91
CA LYS A 14 16.92 -1.54 6.98
C LYS A 14 17.62 -0.22 6.63
N HIS A 15 16.87 0.88 6.61
CA HIS A 15 17.36 2.22 6.30
C HIS A 15 17.62 3.11 7.52
N ASP A 16 17.64 2.54 8.74
CA ASP A 16 17.89 3.25 9.99
C ASP A 16 16.80 4.28 10.38
N VAL A 17 15.58 4.16 9.86
CA VAL A 17 14.43 4.90 10.37
C VAL A 17 14.05 4.31 11.74
N PRO A 18 13.88 5.14 12.81
CA PRO A 18 13.53 4.64 14.12
C PRO A 18 12.16 3.97 14.13
N VAL A 19 12.13 2.66 14.37
CA VAL A 19 10.91 1.85 14.45
C VAL A 19 10.96 0.92 15.65
N LEU A 20 9.79 0.52 16.12
CA LEU A 20 9.64 -0.51 17.15
C LEU A 20 9.91 -1.90 16.58
N ALA A 21 10.36 -2.85 17.41
CA ALA A 21 10.46 -4.23 16.99
C ALA A 21 9.06 -4.84 16.81
N GLY A 22 8.94 -5.79 15.90
CA GLY A 22 7.71 -6.52 15.67
C GLY A 22 7.97 -7.89 15.08
N GLU A 23 7.02 -8.79 15.29
CA GLU A 23 7.04 -10.15 14.78
C GLU A 23 5.70 -10.49 14.15
N VAL A 24 5.73 -11.08 12.95
CA VAL A 24 4.52 -11.48 12.22
C VAL A 24 4.14 -12.91 12.57
N ILE A 25 2.86 -13.13 12.83
CA ILE A 25 2.28 -14.43 13.10
C ILE A 25 1.04 -14.67 12.23
N ASP A 26 0.69 -15.94 12.03
CA ASP A 26 -0.48 -16.40 11.29
C ASP A 26 -1.41 -17.31 12.13
N THR A 27 -1.03 -17.61 13.37
CA THR A 27 -1.82 -18.39 14.34
C THR A 27 -1.90 -17.65 15.67
N PRO A 28 -3.07 -17.63 16.35
CA PRO A 28 -3.19 -16.93 17.63
C PRO A 28 -2.21 -17.42 18.70
N GLU A 29 -1.90 -18.72 18.74
CA GLU A 29 -1.04 -19.34 19.74
C GLU A 29 0.40 -18.81 19.69
N ALA A 30 0.87 -18.46 18.49
CA ALA A 30 2.20 -17.89 18.29
C ALA A 30 2.35 -16.50 18.94
N ALA A 31 1.25 -15.77 19.18
CA ALA A 31 1.26 -14.44 19.80
C ALA A 31 1.92 -14.45 21.18
N ARG A 32 1.72 -15.51 21.98
CA ARG A 32 2.31 -15.62 23.31
C ARG A 32 3.83 -15.50 23.26
N ALA A 33 4.45 -16.36 22.46
CA ALA A 33 5.91 -16.45 22.40
C ALA A 33 6.52 -15.18 21.80
N ALA A 34 5.85 -14.57 20.81
CA ALA A 34 6.24 -13.28 20.25
C ALA A 34 6.18 -12.16 21.30
N THR A 35 5.06 -12.03 22.02
CA THR A 35 4.92 -11.03 23.09
C THR A 35 5.94 -11.22 24.21
N GLU A 36 6.25 -12.46 24.60
CA GLU A 36 7.29 -12.75 25.60
C GLU A 36 8.68 -12.27 25.16
N ARG A 37 9.05 -12.50 23.89
CA ARG A 37 10.31 -11.99 23.32
C ARG A 37 10.39 -10.46 23.29
N LEU A 38 9.25 -9.81 23.11
CA LEU A 38 9.11 -8.36 23.01
C LEU A 38 8.90 -7.67 24.39
N GLY A 39 9.15 -8.38 25.49
CA GLY A 39 9.12 -7.80 26.84
C GLY A 39 7.77 -7.90 27.56
N GLY A 40 6.83 -8.70 27.06
CA GLY A 40 5.61 -9.13 27.76
C GLY A 40 4.37 -8.24 27.56
N LYS A 41 4.52 -7.06 26.96
CA LYS A 41 3.44 -6.19 26.50
C LYS A 41 3.59 -5.95 25.01
N SER A 42 2.48 -5.85 24.28
CA SER A 42 2.52 -5.68 22.84
C SER A 42 1.29 -4.99 22.27
N VAL A 43 1.42 -4.49 21.05
CA VAL A 43 0.29 -4.08 20.21
C VAL A 43 0.09 -5.14 19.13
N VAL A 44 -1.14 -5.66 19.00
CA VAL A 44 -1.52 -6.61 17.95
C VAL A 44 -2.15 -5.84 16.80
N LYS A 45 -1.52 -5.87 15.62
CA LYS A 45 -1.89 -5.07 14.44
C LYS A 45 -2.22 -5.96 13.25
N ALA A 46 -3.44 -5.85 12.73
CA ALA A 46 -3.89 -6.51 11.50
C ALA A 46 -3.00 -6.14 10.31
N GLN A 47 -2.57 -7.13 9.54
CA GLN A 47 -1.78 -6.90 8.32
C GLN A 47 -2.69 -6.98 7.09
N VAL A 48 -3.13 -5.79 6.65
CA VAL A 48 -3.88 -5.55 5.40
C VAL A 48 -3.33 -4.27 4.77
N LYS A 49 -3.42 -4.13 3.45
CA LYS A 49 -2.84 -2.99 2.70
C LYS A 49 -3.72 -1.74 2.71
N VAL A 50 -4.79 -1.74 3.50
CA VAL A 50 -5.72 -0.61 3.64
C VAL A 50 -5.54 0.12 4.97
N GLY A 51 -5.69 1.45 4.94
CA GLY A 51 -5.66 2.30 6.12
C GLY A 51 -6.94 2.25 6.96
N GLY A 52 -6.90 2.81 8.16
CA GLY A 52 -8.05 2.88 9.09
C GLY A 52 -8.27 1.62 9.94
N ARG A 53 -7.26 0.76 10.05
CA ARG A 53 -7.31 -0.52 10.79
C ARG A 53 -7.67 -0.34 12.27
N GLY A 54 -7.16 0.73 12.91
CA GLY A 54 -7.49 1.06 14.30
C GLY A 54 -8.98 1.31 14.51
N LYS A 55 -9.60 2.14 13.65
CA LYS A 55 -11.05 2.42 13.69
C LYS A 55 -11.89 1.15 13.44
N ALA A 56 -11.37 0.19 12.65
CA ALA A 56 -12.02 -1.10 12.39
C ALA A 56 -11.80 -2.15 13.50
N GLY A 57 -11.04 -1.84 14.56
CA GLY A 57 -10.74 -2.79 15.64
C GLY A 57 -9.58 -3.76 15.34
N GLY A 58 -8.85 -3.53 14.25
CA GLY A 58 -7.68 -4.32 13.83
C GLY A 58 -6.37 -3.93 14.53
N VAL A 59 -6.39 -2.99 15.47
CA VAL A 59 -5.21 -2.60 16.28
C VAL A 59 -5.63 -2.63 17.76
N LYS A 60 -5.00 -3.49 18.56
CA LYS A 60 -5.36 -3.67 19.98
C LYS A 60 -4.11 -3.79 20.87
N LEU A 61 -4.11 -3.08 22.00
CA LEU A 61 -3.10 -3.25 23.04
C LEU A 61 -3.33 -4.57 23.81
N ALA A 62 -2.25 -5.25 24.15
CA ALA A 62 -2.22 -6.42 25.01
C ALA A 62 -1.21 -6.20 26.15
N ALA A 63 -1.70 -6.23 27.39
CA ALA A 63 -0.88 -6.02 28.58
C ALA A 63 -0.13 -7.29 29.04
N THR A 64 -0.49 -8.45 28.49
CA THR A 64 0.11 -9.75 28.81
C THR A 64 0.16 -10.66 27.58
N PRO A 65 0.98 -11.72 27.59
CA PRO A 65 0.98 -12.73 26.52
C PRO A 65 -0.38 -13.44 26.34
N ASP A 66 -1.15 -13.65 27.42
CA ASP A 66 -2.51 -14.21 27.34
C ASP A 66 -3.46 -13.28 26.60
N GLU A 67 -3.40 -11.98 26.90
CA GLU A 67 -4.19 -10.97 26.19
C GLU A 67 -3.78 -10.88 24.72
N ALA A 68 -2.49 -11.03 24.40
CA ALA A 68 -2.00 -11.00 23.02
C ALA A 68 -2.60 -12.14 22.19
N VAL A 69 -2.67 -13.35 22.75
CA VAL A 69 -3.35 -14.49 22.11
C VAL A 69 -4.82 -14.17 21.88
N ALA A 70 -5.53 -13.66 22.90
CA ALA A 70 -6.94 -13.29 22.75
C ALA A 70 -7.16 -12.21 21.67
N ARG A 71 -6.29 -11.19 21.61
CA ARG A 71 -6.36 -10.14 20.58
C ARG A 71 -6.07 -10.69 19.19
N ALA A 72 -5.11 -11.59 19.06
CA ALA A 72 -4.81 -12.25 17.80
C ALA A 72 -5.99 -13.12 17.33
N THR A 73 -6.65 -13.86 18.23
CA THR A 73 -7.88 -14.59 17.94
C THR A 73 -9.00 -13.68 17.45
N ASP A 74 -9.18 -12.51 18.06
CA ASP A 74 -10.21 -11.56 17.63
C ASP A 74 -9.95 -10.97 16.23
N ILE A 75 -8.67 -10.83 15.84
CA ILE A 75 -8.26 -10.08 14.64
C ILE A 75 -8.05 -11.01 13.44
N LEU A 76 -7.47 -12.20 13.62
CA LEU A 76 -7.27 -13.15 12.53
C LEU A 76 -8.62 -13.60 11.97
N GLY A 77 -8.78 -13.50 10.64
CA GLY A 77 -10.03 -13.79 9.94
C GLY A 77 -11.04 -12.63 9.91
N MET A 78 -10.77 -11.50 10.56
CA MET A 78 -11.59 -10.30 10.46
C MET A 78 -11.59 -9.76 9.02
N ASP A 79 -12.73 -9.24 8.55
CA ASP A 79 -12.80 -8.44 7.33
C ASP A 79 -12.57 -6.95 7.67
N ILE A 80 -11.59 -6.33 7.03
CA ILE A 80 -11.33 -4.90 7.13
C ILE A 80 -11.47 -4.29 5.73
N LYS A 81 -12.62 -3.67 5.46
CA LYS A 81 -12.93 -3.02 4.18
C LYS A 81 -12.81 -3.98 2.97
N GLY A 82 -13.26 -5.23 3.11
CA GLY A 82 -13.16 -6.24 2.05
C GLY A 82 -11.83 -7.01 2.02
N HIS A 83 -10.92 -6.75 2.96
CA HIS A 83 -9.68 -7.49 3.10
C HIS A 83 -9.73 -8.39 4.33
N THR A 84 -9.67 -9.71 4.11
CA THR A 84 -9.56 -10.69 5.19
C THR A 84 -8.16 -10.66 5.81
N VAL A 85 -8.09 -10.59 7.14
CA VAL A 85 -6.83 -10.56 7.88
C VAL A 85 -6.28 -11.98 8.01
N HIS A 86 -5.22 -12.30 7.26
CA HIS A 86 -4.55 -13.61 7.35
C HIS A 86 -3.32 -13.62 8.28
N LYS A 87 -2.78 -12.44 8.58
CA LYS A 87 -1.60 -12.26 9.43
C LYS A 87 -1.79 -11.10 10.37
N VAL A 88 -1.19 -11.17 11.55
CA VAL A 88 -1.07 -10.05 12.47
C VAL A 88 0.39 -9.82 12.83
N MET A 89 0.75 -8.56 13.09
CA MET A 89 2.04 -8.20 13.65
C MET A 89 1.87 -7.98 15.15
N ILE A 90 2.70 -8.64 15.95
CA ILE A 90 2.90 -8.38 17.37
C ILE A 90 4.04 -7.38 17.46
N ALA A 91 3.75 -6.13 17.80
CA ALA A 91 4.74 -5.08 17.92
C ALA A 91 5.02 -4.72 19.38
N GLU A 92 6.22 -4.24 19.67
CA GLU A 92 6.51 -3.59 20.95
C GLU A 92 5.55 -2.43 21.19
N THR A 93 5.27 -2.15 22.46
CA THR A 93 4.55 -0.94 22.83
C THR A 93 5.52 0.23 22.80
N ALA A 94 5.15 1.32 22.13
CA ALA A 94 5.87 2.58 22.29
C ALA A 94 5.91 2.96 23.78
N PRO A 95 7.03 3.51 24.27
CA PRO A 95 7.03 4.27 25.51
C PRO A 95 5.96 5.37 25.47
N GLU A 96 5.61 5.94 26.61
CA GLU A 96 4.57 6.98 26.77
C GLU A 96 4.56 7.99 25.60
N ILE A 97 3.56 7.85 24.71
CA ILE A 97 3.38 8.70 23.53
C ILE A 97 2.83 10.05 24.01
N VAL A 98 3.52 11.13 23.65
CA VAL A 98 3.17 12.49 24.05
C VAL A 98 2.44 13.19 22.91
N GLU A 99 2.96 13.06 21.68
CA GLU A 99 2.41 13.68 20.48
C GLU A 99 2.57 12.74 19.29
N GLU A 100 1.67 12.86 18.32
CA GLU A 100 1.66 12.09 17.09
C GLU A 100 1.68 13.04 15.90
N TYR A 101 2.57 12.78 14.94
CA TYR A 101 2.73 13.61 13.75
C TYR A 101 2.52 12.78 12.46
N TYR A 102 2.35 13.48 11.35
CA TYR A 102 2.25 12.90 10.02
C TYR A 102 3.40 13.40 9.14
N VAL A 103 4.08 12.49 8.44
CA VAL A 103 5.04 12.84 7.38
C VAL A 103 4.94 11.88 6.20
N SER A 104 5.05 12.41 4.98
CA SER A 104 5.16 11.58 3.77
C SER A 104 5.95 12.24 2.65
N PHE A 105 6.44 11.40 1.74
CA PHE A 105 6.98 11.74 0.44
C PHE A 105 6.23 10.99 -0.65
N LEU A 106 5.88 11.68 -1.73
CA LEU A 106 5.20 11.08 -2.87
C LEU A 106 5.59 11.75 -4.20
N LEU A 107 5.32 11.04 -5.30
CA LEU A 107 5.38 11.62 -6.64
C LEU A 107 4.10 12.45 -6.92
N ASP A 108 4.23 13.77 -6.97
CA ASP A 108 3.17 14.69 -7.40
C ASP A 108 3.10 14.73 -8.92
N ARG A 109 2.18 13.94 -9.46
CA ARG A 109 1.95 13.82 -10.91
C ARG A 109 1.42 15.11 -11.53
N ALA A 110 0.68 15.93 -10.79
CA ALA A 110 0.09 17.16 -11.33
C ALA A 110 1.17 18.21 -11.58
N ASN A 111 2.08 18.37 -10.61
CA ASN A 111 3.19 19.32 -10.72
C ASN A 111 4.46 18.72 -11.32
N ARG A 112 4.49 17.40 -11.55
CA ARG A 112 5.62 16.64 -12.11
C ARG A 112 6.88 16.79 -11.25
N THR A 113 6.70 16.68 -9.94
CA THR A 113 7.75 16.83 -8.93
C THR A 113 7.55 15.82 -7.82
N PHE A 114 8.53 15.68 -6.93
CA PHE A 114 8.32 15.04 -5.63
C PHE A 114 7.75 16.06 -4.63
N LEU A 115 6.94 15.57 -3.70
CA LEU A 115 6.27 16.39 -2.70
C LEU A 115 6.43 15.79 -1.31
N SER A 116 6.81 16.61 -0.35
CA SER A 116 6.64 16.32 1.07
C SER A 116 5.28 16.82 1.54
N ILE A 117 4.55 15.98 2.27
CA ILE A 117 3.40 16.39 3.08
C ILE A 117 3.75 16.16 4.55
N ALA A 118 3.57 17.17 5.39
CA ALA A 118 3.86 17.06 6.81
C ALA A 118 2.83 17.82 7.65
N SER A 119 2.51 17.28 8.83
CA SER A 119 1.57 17.88 9.77
C SER A 119 1.89 17.49 11.20
N VAL A 120 1.65 18.42 12.13
CA VAL A 120 1.66 18.12 13.57
C VAL A 120 0.40 17.39 14.04
N GLU A 121 -0.57 17.18 13.16
CA GLU A 121 -1.81 16.45 13.42
C GLU A 121 -1.73 15.00 12.92
N GLY A 122 -0.93 14.17 13.60
CA GLY A 122 -0.81 12.73 13.30
C GLY A 122 -1.94 11.87 13.87
N GLY A 123 -1.94 10.58 13.51
CA GLY A 123 -2.92 9.59 13.99
C GLY A 123 -4.30 9.70 13.34
N MET A 124 -4.48 10.60 12.38
CA MET A 124 -5.71 10.84 11.63
C MET A 124 -5.50 10.62 10.13
N ASP A 125 -6.61 10.58 9.40
CA ASP A 125 -6.62 10.53 7.94
C ASP A 125 -6.17 11.91 7.40
N ILE A 126 -5.06 11.95 6.66
CA ILE A 126 -4.46 13.22 6.24
C ILE A 126 -5.33 13.93 5.20
N GLU A 127 -6.12 13.18 4.43
CA GLU A 127 -7.09 13.73 3.49
C GLU A 127 -8.24 14.44 4.22
N GLU A 128 -8.68 13.91 5.37
CA GLU A 128 -9.64 14.57 6.26
C GLU A 128 -9.07 15.87 6.84
N VAL A 129 -7.81 15.86 7.30
CA VAL A 129 -7.13 17.06 7.82
C VAL A 129 -6.97 18.09 6.70
N ALA A 130 -6.52 17.70 5.51
CA ALA A 130 -6.35 18.60 4.37
C ALA A 130 -7.67 19.23 3.91
N ALA A 131 -8.80 18.53 4.05
CA ALA A 131 -10.12 19.04 3.69
C ALA A 131 -10.71 19.99 4.74
N THR A 132 -10.45 19.74 6.03
CA THR A 132 -11.08 20.48 7.15
C THR A 132 -10.20 21.58 7.74
N ARG A 133 -8.88 21.37 7.74
CA ARG A 133 -7.82 22.25 8.27
C ARG A 133 -6.62 22.26 7.31
N PRO A 134 -6.78 22.79 6.09
CA PRO A 134 -5.70 22.80 5.09
C PRO A 134 -4.42 23.52 5.57
N GLU A 135 -4.53 24.47 6.49
CA GLU A 135 -3.41 25.19 7.11
C GLU A 135 -2.55 24.32 8.03
N ALA A 136 -3.10 23.20 8.53
CA ALA A 136 -2.36 22.23 9.34
C ALA A 136 -1.50 21.29 8.50
N VAL A 137 -1.60 21.36 7.17
CA VAL A 137 -0.91 20.46 6.23
C VAL A 137 0.10 21.24 5.41
N ALA A 138 1.37 21.12 5.77
CA ALA A 138 2.45 21.68 4.96
C ALA A 138 2.71 20.81 3.72
N LYS A 139 2.91 21.48 2.59
CA LYS A 139 3.23 20.88 1.30
C LYS A 139 4.50 21.52 0.76
N THR A 140 5.59 20.77 0.72
CA THR A 140 6.91 21.28 0.31
C THR A 140 7.42 20.50 -0.89
N PRO A 141 7.54 21.13 -2.08
CA PRO A 141 8.13 20.50 -3.25
C PRO A 141 9.60 20.14 -3.03
N ILE A 142 10.00 18.97 -3.53
CA ILE A 142 11.37 18.46 -3.43
C ILE A 142 11.99 18.44 -4.83
N ASP A 143 13.17 19.06 -4.96
CA ASP A 143 13.96 19.01 -6.20
C ASP A 143 14.48 17.58 -6.44
N ALA A 144 14.29 17.06 -7.65
CA ALA A 144 14.64 15.69 -7.98
C ALA A 144 16.16 15.43 -8.03
N ASN A 145 16.99 16.46 -8.22
CA ASN A 145 18.44 16.33 -8.26
C ASN A 145 19.07 16.50 -6.87
N GLU A 146 18.56 17.44 -6.08
CA GLU A 146 19.09 17.71 -4.73
C GLU A 146 18.49 16.81 -3.66
N GLY A 147 17.18 16.50 -3.75
CA GLY A 147 16.46 15.72 -2.76
C GLY A 147 16.26 16.43 -1.42
N VAL A 148 16.09 15.65 -0.35
CA VAL A 148 15.92 16.16 1.01
C VAL A 148 17.26 16.23 1.72
N THR A 149 17.92 17.38 1.61
CA THR A 149 19.11 17.72 2.41
C THR A 149 18.72 18.10 3.85
N PRO A 150 19.67 18.17 4.81
CA PRO A 150 19.37 18.68 6.15
C PRO A 150 18.79 20.11 6.17
N ALA A 151 19.08 20.93 5.17
CA ALA A 151 18.48 22.25 5.04
C ALA A 151 17.02 22.16 4.58
N LYS A 152 16.75 21.32 3.56
CA LYS A 152 15.39 21.07 3.07
C LYS A 152 14.52 20.39 4.13
N ALA A 153 15.07 19.48 4.92
CA ALA A 153 14.37 18.85 6.04
C ALA A 153 13.94 19.88 7.11
N ARG A 154 14.81 20.83 7.45
CA ARG A 154 14.45 21.94 8.36
C ARG A 154 13.36 22.84 7.78
N GLU A 155 13.42 23.14 6.48
CA GLU A 155 12.35 23.88 5.80
C GLU A 155 10.99 23.16 5.90
N ILE A 156 10.96 21.83 5.75
CA ILE A 156 9.73 21.03 5.92
C ILE A 156 9.22 21.11 7.37
N VAL A 157 10.12 20.94 8.35
CA VAL A 157 9.82 21.01 9.78
C VAL A 157 9.25 22.38 10.18
N GLU A 158 9.86 23.46 9.68
CA GLU A 158 9.40 24.83 9.88
C GLU A 158 8.04 25.07 9.22
N ALA A 159 7.86 24.64 7.97
CA ALA A 159 6.61 24.82 7.24
C ALA A 159 5.41 24.11 7.90
N ALA A 160 5.65 22.93 8.50
CA ALA A 160 4.65 22.18 9.23
C ALA A 160 4.47 22.62 10.70
N ASN A 161 5.22 23.62 11.16
CA ASN A 161 5.19 24.14 12.53
C ASN A 161 5.48 23.07 13.60
N PHE A 162 6.42 22.17 13.33
CA PHE A 162 6.85 21.21 14.35
C PHE A 162 7.43 21.91 15.58
N PRO A 163 7.17 21.41 16.80
CA PRO A 163 7.76 21.97 18.01
C PRO A 163 9.29 21.94 17.99
N ALA A 164 9.93 22.99 18.49
CA ALA A 164 11.39 23.14 18.50
C ALA A 164 12.12 21.98 19.19
N GLU A 165 11.48 21.35 20.18
CA GLU A 165 12.01 20.20 20.93
C GLU A 165 12.12 18.89 20.13
N VAL A 166 11.38 18.74 19.04
CA VAL A 166 11.48 17.58 18.13
C VAL A 166 12.05 17.93 16.76
N ALA A 167 12.18 19.21 16.45
CA ALA A 167 12.54 19.72 15.13
C ALA A 167 13.76 19.04 14.50
N ASP A 168 14.89 18.97 15.22
CA ASP A 168 16.10 18.34 14.69
C ASP A 168 15.93 16.83 14.46
N LYS A 169 15.27 16.12 15.39
CA LYS A 169 15.05 14.67 15.27
C LYS A 169 14.09 14.33 14.12
N VAL A 170 13.03 15.13 13.95
CA VAL A 170 12.11 14.97 12.81
C VAL A 170 12.85 15.27 11.51
N ALA A 171 13.68 16.31 11.46
CA ALA A 171 14.48 16.62 10.27
C ALA A 171 15.42 15.46 9.90
N ASP A 172 16.09 14.84 10.88
CA ASP A 172 16.93 13.67 10.65
C ASP A 172 16.11 12.48 10.09
N VAL A 173 14.93 12.21 10.65
CA VAL A 173 14.02 11.18 10.13
C VAL A 173 13.56 11.48 8.71
N LEU A 174 13.26 12.73 8.37
CA LEU A 174 12.85 13.12 7.02
C LEU A 174 13.95 12.86 5.98
N VAL A 175 15.22 13.13 6.33
CA VAL A 175 16.36 12.82 5.45
C VAL A 175 16.45 11.30 5.23
N THR A 176 16.30 10.50 6.28
CA THR A 176 16.36 9.04 6.19
C THR A 176 15.18 8.44 5.43
N LEU A 177 13.97 8.96 5.62
CA LEU A 177 12.78 8.56 4.87
C LEU A 177 12.90 8.91 3.38
N TRP A 178 13.49 10.06 3.06
CA TRP A 178 13.78 10.42 1.66
C TRP A 178 14.81 9.48 1.03
N LYS A 179 15.87 9.14 1.76
CA LYS A 179 16.83 8.12 1.31
C LYS A 179 16.12 6.80 1.04
N THR A 180 15.25 6.35 1.94
CA THR A 180 14.43 5.14 1.77
C THR A 180 13.56 5.24 0.50
N PHE A 181 12.92 6.39 0.28
CA PHE A 181 12.08 6.64 -0.90
C PHE A 181 12.86 6.49 -2.21
N VAL A 182 14.08 7.03 -2.27
CA VAL A 182 14.93 6.98 -3.48
C VAL A 182 15.57 5.60 -3.66
N ASP A 183 16.17 5.04 -2.60
CA ASP A 183 16.92 3.79 -2.66
C ASP A 183 16.05 2.58 -2.98
N GLU A 184 14.74 2.66 -2.74
CA GLU A 184 13.77 1.59 -2.99
C GLU A 184 12.83 1.90 -4.17
N ASP A 185 13.09 2.98 -4.93
CA ASP A 185 12.21 3.44 -6.02
C ASP A 185 10.73 3.50 -5.62
N ALA A 186 10.47 4.15 -4.48
CA ALA A 186 9.12 4.31 -3.96
C ALA A 186 8.34 5.40 -4.74
N LEU A 187 7.04 5.18 -4.85
CA LEU A 187 6.05 6.19 -5.27
C LEU A 187 5.42 6.90 -4.09
N LEU A 188 5.42 6.25 -2.92
CA LEU A 188 4.93 6.77 -1.65
C LEU A 188 5.76 6.18 -0.51
N VAL A 189 6.21 7.04 0.41
CA VAL A 189 6.66 6.68 1.75
C VAL A 189 5.89 7.56 2.73
N GLU A 190 5.12 6.95 3.62
CA GLU A 190 4.28 7.63 4.60
C GLU A 190 4.51 7.03 5.99
N VAL A 191 4.61 7.89 7.00
CA VAL A 191 4.66 7.52 8.40
C VAL A 191 3.51 8.22 9.12
N ASN A 192 2.56 7.44 9.63
CA ASN A 192 1.39 7.95 10.33
C ASN A 192 0.86 6.97 11.40
N PRO A 193 1.22 7.15 12.69
CA PRO A 193 1.91 8.32 13.24
C PRO A 193 3.44 8.16 13.33
N LEU A 194 4.13 9.30 13.16
CA LEU A 194 5.48 9.52 13.71
C LEU A 194 5.30 10.03 15.14
N ALA A 195 5.54 9.17 16.13
CA ALA A 195 5.26 9.48 17.52
C ALA A 195 6.46 10.09 18.23
N LYS A 196 6.21 11.13 19.01
CA LYS A 196 7.13 11.63 20.03
C LYS A 196 6.83 10.94 21.35
N VAL A 197 7.83 10.30 21.93
CA VAL A 197 7.71 9.68 23.26
C VAL A 197 8.25 10.58 24.36
N ALA A 198 7.92 10.28 25.63
CA ALA A 198 8.31 11.10 26.78
C ALA A 198 9.83 11.28 26.97
N SER A 199 10.67 10.39 26.42
CA SER A 199 12.13 10.58 26.36
C SER A 199 12.56 11.71 25.41
N GLY A 200 11.63 12.21 24.58
CA GLY A 200 11.86 13.16 23.52
C GLY A 200 12.31 12.51 22.20
N ASP A 201 12.37 11.18 22.10
CA ASP A 201 12.67 10.48 20.85
C ASP A 201 11.45 10.46 19.92
N VAL A 202 11.72 10.35 18.62
CA VAL A 202 10.69 10.21 17.58
C VAL A 202 10.79 8.83 16.95
N ILE A 203 9.65 8.15 16.82
CA ILE A 203 9.58 6.76 16.40
C ILE A 203 8.43 6.60 15.41
N ALA A 204 8.68 5.98 14.26
CA ALA A 204 7.66 5.60 13.31
C ALA A 204 6.86 4.41 13.88
N LEU A 205 5.58 4.64 14.21
CA LEU A 205 4.70 3.60 14.78
C LEU A 205 3.90 2.84 13.73
N ASP A 206 3.75 3.41 12.54
CA ASP A 206 3.08 2.82 11.40
C ASP A 206 3.70 3.39 10.12
N GLY A 207 3.67 2.60 9.06
CA GLY A 207 4.30 2.92 7.79
C GLY A 207 3.49 2.40 6.63
N LYS A 208 3.35 3.24 5.60
CA LYS A 208 2.79 2.85 4.31
C LYS A 208 3.80 3.18 3.21
N VAL A 209 4.12 2.16 2.42
CA VAL A 209 5.06 2.28 1.31
C VAL A 209 4.44 1.68 0.05
N THR A 210 4.53 2.43 -1.03
CA THR A 210 4.20 1.98 -2.38
C THR A 210 5.47 2.04 -3.22
N LEU A 211 5.89 0.90 -3.77
CA LEU A 211 7.05 0.78 -4.66
C LEU A 211 6.64 0.89 -6.13
N ASP A 212 7.51 1.40 -6.99
CA ASP A 212 7.28 1.42 -8.44
C ASP A 212 7.57 0.04 -9.05
N ASP A 213 6.53 -0.62 -9.57
CA ASP A 213 6.66 -1.94 -10.21
C ASP A 213 7.55 -1.88 -11.47
N ASN A 214 7.69 -0.71 -12.10
CA ASN A 214 8.58 -0.55 -13.25
C ASN A 214 10.08 -0.61 -12.88
N ALA A 215 10.42 -0.48 -11.60
CA ALA A 215 11.79 -0.53 -11.11
C ALA A 215 12.23 -1.95 -10.67
N GLU A 216 11.35 -2.96 -10.74
CA GLU A 216 11.62 -4.33 -10.27
C GLU A 216 12.92 -4.93 -10.85
N PHE A 217 13.27 -4.58 -12.10
CA PHE A 217 14.48 -5.08 -12.77
C PHE A 217 15.80 -4.74 -12.06
N ARG A 218 15.81 -3.73 -11.19
CA ARG A 218 16.98 -3.30 -10.39
C ARG A 218 16.80 -3.53 -8.89
N HIS A 219 15.69 -4.15 -8.49
CA HIS A 219 15.37 -4.53 -7.12
C HIS A 219 14.92 -6.00 -7.02
N PRO A 220 15.81 -6.96 -7.30
CA PRO A 220 15.47 -8.39 -7.22
C PRO A 220 14.96 -8.80 -5.82
N GLU A 221 15.37 -8.10 -4.76
CA GLU A 221 14.91 -8.33 -3.40
C GLU A 221 13.42 -8.00 -3.18
N HIS A 222 12.81 -7.16 -4.03
CA HIS A 222 11.39 -6.81 -3.92
C HIS A 222 10.48 -7.99 -4.26
N GLU A 223 10.96 -9.02 -4.95
CA GLU A 223 10.16 -10.22 -5.24
C GLU A 223 9.66 -10.89 -3.94
N ALA A 224 10.48 -10.86 -2.89
CA ALA A 224 10.13 -11.42 -1.58
C ALA A 224 9.03 -10.62 -0.85
N LEU A 225 8.79 -9.37 -1.26
CA LEU A 225 7.75 -8.51 -0.70
C LEU A 225 6.38 -8.74 -1.35
N GLN A 226 6.33 -9.40 -2.52
CA GLN A 226 5.09 -9.66 -3.23
C GLN A 226 4.19 -10.59 -2.42
N ASP A 227 2.95 -10.15 -2.23
CA ASP A 227 1.93 -10.98 -1.62
C ASP A 227 1.34 -11.95 -2.65
N LYS A 228 1.94 -13.14 -2.76
CA LYS A 228 1.49 -14.19 -3.66
C LYS A 228 0.20 -14.87 -3.18
N ALA A 229 -0.18 -14.71 -1.91
CA ALA A 229 -1.32 -15.42 -1.31
C ALA A 229 -2.65 -14.70 -1.54
N ALA A 230 -2.65 -13.36 -1.66
CA ALA A 230 -3.85 -12.55 -1.87
C ALA A 230 -4.23 -12.33 -3.34
N ALA A 231 -3.42 -12.78 -4.30
CA ALA A 231 -3.75 -12.63 -5.71
C ALA A 231 -4.93 -13.53 -6.09
N ASN A 232 -5.91 -12.97 -6.81
CA ASN A 232 -6.95 -13.78 -7.42
C ASN A 232 -6.27 -14.86 -8.30
N PRO A 233 -6.68 -16.15 -8.23
CA PRO A 233 -6.04 -17.20 -9.01
C PRO A 233 -5.95 -16.91 -10.52
N LEU A 234 -6.94 -16.19 -11.06
CA LEU A 234 -6.96 -15.76 -12.45
C LEU A 234 -5.96 -14.63 -12.72
N GLU A 235 -5.83 -13.67 -11.81
CA GLU A 235 -4.81 -12.61 -11.89
C GLU A 235 -3.39 -13.18 -11.77
N ALA A 236 -3.18 -14.15 -10.88
CA ALA A 236 -1.91 -14.86 -10.76
C ALA A 236 -1.55 -15.61 -12.04
N ALA A 237 -2.49 -16.41 -12.58
CA ALA A 237 -2.29 -17.15 -13.83
C ALA A 237 -2.08 -16.22 -15.04
N ALA A 238 -2.75 -15.06 -15.07
CA ALA A 238 -2.54 -14.04 -16.09
C ALA A 238 -1.13 -13.43 -16.00
N LYS A 239 -0.67 -13.10 -14.79
CA LYS A 239 0.68 -12.56 -14.55
C LYS A 239 1.77 -13.52 -15.03
N GLU A 240 1.63 -14.83 -14.77
CA GLU A 240 2.56 -15.86 -15.26
C GLU A 240 2.64 -15.90 -16.80
N LYS A 241 1.55 -15.54 -17.47
CA LYS A 241 1.45 -15.45 -18.94
C LYS A 241 1.81 -14.05 -19.48
N ASN A 242 2.28 -13.13 -18.62
CA ASN A 242 2.58 -11.72 -18.93
C ASN A 242 1.37 -10.96 -19.50
N LEU A 243 0.19 -11.19 -18.92
CA LEU A 243 -1.06 -10.53 -19.28
C LEU A 243 -1.48 -9.53 -18.20
N ASN A 244 -1.96 -8.36 -18.62
CA ASN A 244 -2.53 -7.37 -17.72
C ASN A 244 -4.02 -7.69 -17.51
N TYR A 245 -4.36 -8.37 -16.43
CA TYR A 245 -5.72 -8.82 -16.12
C TYR A 245 -6.17 -8.31 -14.74
N VAL A 246 -7.44 -7.91 -14.62
CA VAL A 246 -8.09 -7.59 -13.35
C VAL A 246 -9.48 -8.20 -13.35
N LYS A 247 -9.84 -8.96 -12.30
CA LYS A 247 -11.18 -9.56 -12.16
C LYS A 247 -12.20 -8.50 -11.71
N LEU A 248 -13.39 -8.54 -12.29
CA LEU A 248 -14.55 -7.73 -11.93
C LEU A 248 -15.79 -8.60 -11.67
N ASP A 249 -16.80 -8.02 -11.04
CA ASP A 249 -18.07 -8.71 -10.76
C ASP A 249 -19.04 -8.54 -11.94
N GLY A 250 -18.89 -9.41 -12.95
CA GLY A 250 -19.73 -9.38 -14.16
C GLY A 250 -19.69 -10.68 -14.94
N GLU A 251 -20.32 -10.67 -16.12
CA GLU A 251 -20.59 -11.87 -16.94
C GLU A 251 -20.00 -11.78 -18.37
N VAL A 252 -19.59 -10.59 -18.81
CA VAL A 252 -19.02 -10.39 -20.16
C VAL A 252 -17.50 -10.28 -20.04
N GLY A 253 -16.79 -11.32 -20.46
CA GLY A 253 -15.33 -11.30 -20.51
C GLY A 253 -14.82 -10.36 -21.59
N ILE A 254 -13.90 -9.45 -21.27
CA ILE A 254 -13.36 -8.46 -22.22
C ILE A 254 -11.92 -8.79 -22.56
N ILE A 255 -11.61 -8.83 -23.86
CA ILE A 255 -10.24 -8.88 -24.39
C ILE A 255 -10.05 -7.69 -25.33
N GLY A 256 -9.00 -6.91 -25.12
CA GLY A 256 -8.61 -5.91 -26.11
C GLY A 256 -7.12 -5.58 -26.04
N ASN A 257 -6.66 -4.75 -26.99
CA ASN A 257 -5.28 -4.28 -27.05
C ASN A 257 -5.17 -2.79 -26.71
N GLY A 258 -4.32 -2.47 -25.75
CA GLY A 258 -4.10 -1.13 -25.22
C GLY A 258 -5.08 -0.80 -24.09
N ALA A 259 -4.55 -0.50 -22.90
CA ALA A 259 -5.32 -0.22 -21.70
C ALA A 259 -6.46 0.80 -21.89
N GLY A 260 -6.22 1.87 -22.64
CA GLY A 260 -7.26 2.88 -22.93
C GLY A 260 -8.45 2.31 -23.71
N LEU A 261 -8.20 1.50 -24.74
CA LEU A 261 -9.26 0.86 -25.53
C LEU A 261 -10.03 -0.16 -24.69
N VAL A 262 -9.32 -0.96 -23.89
CA VAL A 262 -9.95 -1.95 -23.01
C VAL A 262 -10.85 -1.26 -21.99
N MET A 263 -10.39 -0.20 -21.32
CA MET A 263 -11.22 0.57 -20.38
C MET A 263 -12.46 1.16 -21.06
N SER A 264 -12.32 1.79 -22.24
CA SER A 264 -13.48 2.27 -22.98
C SER A 264 -14.44 1.14 -23.40
N THR A 265 -13.92 -0.06 -23.67
CA THR A 265 -14.75 -1.23 -23.97
C THR A 265 -15.55 -1.68 -22.74
N LEU A 266 -14.94 -1.64 -21.55
CA LEU A 266 -15.66 -1.88 -20.28
C LEU A 266 -16.82 -0.91 -20.11
N ASP A 267 -16.57 0.39 -20.33
CA ASP A 267 -17.60 1.43 -20.19
C ASP A 267 -18.77 1.21 -21.16
N VAL A 268 -18.47 0.93 -22.43
CA VAL A 268 -19.49 0.65 -23.45
C VAL A 268 -20.33 -0.57 -23.07
N VAL A 269 -19.69 -1.65 -22.59
CA VAL A 269 -20.40 -2.86 -22.16
C VAL A 269 -21.23 -2.60 -20.91
N ALA A 270 -20.71 -1.87 -19.92
CA ALA A 270 -21.44 -1.50 -18.72
C ALA A 270 -22.68 -0.64 -19.05
N TYR A 271 -22.53 0.38 -19.90
CA TYR A 271 -23.64 1.24 -20.31
C TYR A 271 -24.70 0.50 -21.13
N ALA A 272 -24.29 -0.36 -22.07
CA ALA A 272 -25.23 -1.22 -22.78
C ALA A 272 -25.94 -2.17 -21.81
N GLY A 273 -25.20 -2.72 -20.85
CA GLY A 273 -25.68 -3.60 -19.79
C GLY A 273 -26.86 -3.08 -19.00
N GLU A 274 -26.93 -1.76 -18.75
CA GLU A 274 -28.07 -1.12 -18.06
C GLU A 274 -29.41 -1.40 -18.77
N ALA A 275 -29.42 -1.45 -20.09
CA ALA A 275 -30.60 -1.78 -20.89
C ALA A 275 -30.84 -3.30 -21.03
N HIS A 276 -29.87 -4.13 -20.64
CA HIS A 276 -29.84 -5.57 -20.83
C HIS A 276 -29.80 -6.33 -19.50
N GLY A 277 -30.62 -5.92 -18.53
CA GLY A 277 -30.75 -6.62 -17.25
C GLY A 277 -29.61 -6.38 -16.26
N GLY A 278 -28.81 -5.32 -16.49
CA GLY A 278 -27.69 -4.97 -15.62
C GLY A 278 -26.46 -5.87 -15.80
N VAL A 279 -26.31 -6.51 -16.97
CA VAL A 279 -25.13 -7.30 -17.32
C VAL A 279 -23.88 -6.41 -17.28
N LYS A 280 -22.79 -6.90 -16.69
CA LYS A 280 -21.56 -6.14 -16.47
C LYS A 280 -20.34 -6.80 -17.10
N PRO A 281 -19.28 -6.04 -17.40
CA PRO A 281 -17.99 -6.63 -17.74
C PRO A 281 -17.44 -7.44 -16.57
N ALA A 282 -16.90 -8.62 -16.87
CA ALA A 282 -16.37 -9.58 -15.89
C ALA A 282 -14.89 -9.37 -15.58
N ASN A 283 -14.16 -8.66 -16.45
CA ASN A 283 -12.73 -8.45 -16.27
C ASN A 283 -12.22 -7.28 -17.11
N PHE A 284 -11.05 -6.76 -16.75
CA PHE A 284 -10.13 -6.07 -17.65
C PHE A 284 -9.11 -7.10 -18.17
N LEU A 285 -8.80 -7.11 -19.48
CA LEU A 285 -7.65 -7.83 -20.04
C LEU A 285 -7.05 -7.04 -21.21
N ASP A 286 -5.82 -6.57 -21.03
CA ASP A 286 -5.02 -5.95 -22.08
C ASP A 286 -3.92 -6.91 -22.57
N ILE A 287 -4.00 -7.27 -23.86
CA ILE A 287 -3.04 -8.15 -24.54
C ILE A 287 -1.86 -7.39 -25.18
N GLY A 288 -1.80 -6.06 -25.03
CA GLY A 288 -0.78 -5.19 -25.58
C GLY A 288 -0.86 -5.03 -27.10
N GLY A 289 0.06 -4.23 -27.67
CA GLY A 289 0.05 -3.88 -29.10
C GLY A 289 0.39 -5.01 -30.08
N GLY A 290 0.88 -6.16 -29.58
CA GLY A 290 1.28 -7.33 -30.38
C GLY A 290 0.44 -8.55 -30.04
N ALA A 291 -0.79 -8.60 -30.53
CA ALA A 291 -1.73 -9.70 -30.30
C ALA A 291 -1.37 -10.95 -31.12
N SER A 292 -0.31 -11.65 -30.72
CA SER A 292 0.01 -12.95 -31.33
C SER A 292 -1.07 -14.00 -31.00
N ALA A 293 -1.19 -15.03 -31.83
CA ALA A 293 -2.14 -16.13 -31.59
C ALA A 293 -1.93 -16.79 -30.21
N ALA A 294 -0.68 -16.88 -29.74
CA ALA A 294 -0.36 -17.43 -28.42
C ALA A 294 -0.85 -16.52 -27.28
N VAL A 295 -0.68 -15.20 -27.40
CA VAL A 295 -1.18 -14.23 -26.42
C VAL A 295 -2.71 -14.25 -26.38
N MET A 296 -3.37 -14.32 -27.54
CA MET A 296 -4.82 -14.42 -27.62
C MET A 296 -5.36 -15.72 -26.98
N ALA A 297 -4.70 -16.86 -27.26
CA ALA A 297 -5.06 -18.14 -26.66
C ALA A 297 -4.89 -18.12 -25.13
N ASN A 298 -3.79 -17.57 -24.65
CA ASN A 298 -3.55 -17.35 -23.22
C ASN A 298 -4.64 -16.46 -22.59
N GLY A 299 -5.03 -15.38 -23.25
CA GLY A 299 -6.09 -14.49 -22.77
C GLY A 299 -7.45 -15.17 -22.69
N LEU A 300 -7.81 -15.96 -23.70
CA LEU A 300 -9.04 -16.76 -23.69
C LEU A 300 -9.03 -17.83 -22.59
N GLU A 301 -7.90 -18.50 -22.36
CA GLU A 301 -7.75 -19.49 -21.29
C GLU A 301 -8.05 -18.87 -19.91
N ILE A 302 -7.53 -17.66 -19.65
CA ILE A 302 -7.80 -16.93 -18.40
C ILE A 302 -9.28 -16.57 -18.28
N ILE A 303 -9.87 -15.96 -19.31
CA ILE A 303 -11.27 -15.50 -19.25
C ILE A 303 -12.25 -16.66 -19.14
N LEU A 304 -12.03 -17.75 -19.88
CA LEU A 304 -12.91 -18.91 -19.84
C LEU A 304 -12.72 -19.76 -18.57
N GLY A 305 -11.64 -19.51 -17.81
CA GLY A 305 -11.44 -20.07 -16.48
C GLY A 305 -12.32 -19.43 -15.41
N ASP A 306 -12.91 -18.27 -15.68
CA ASP A 306 -13.83 -17.58 -14.78
C ASP A 306 -15.27 -18.17 -14.90
N PRO A 307 -15.81 -18.81 -13.84
CA PRO A 307 -17.14 -19.41 -13.89
C PRO A 307 -18.28 -18.39 -14.06
N ASP A 308 -18.04 -17.12 -13.75
CA ASP A 308 -19.04 -16.06 -13.88
C ASP A 308 -19.24 -15.65 -15.35
N VAL A 309 -18.21 -15.80 -16.19
CA VAL A 309 -18.22 -15.39 -17.59
C VAL A 309 -19.22 -16.24 -18.40
N LYS A 310 -20.13 -15.56 -19.11
CA LYS A 310 -21.16 -16.16 -20.00
C LYS A 310 -20.94 -15.84 -21.48
N SER A 311 -20.18 -14.78 -21.77
CA SER A 311 -19.84 -14.39 -23.14
C SER A 311 -18.49 -13.67 -23.16
N VAL A 312 -17.82 -13.66 -24.31
CA VAL A 312 -16.54 -12.96 -24.48
C VAL A 312 -16.68 -11.92 -25.60
N PHE A 313 -16.31 -10.68 -25.32
CA PHE A 313 -16.21 -9.62 -26.30
C PHE A 313 -14.74 -9.27 -26.56
N VAL A 314 -14.31 -9.56 -27.79
CA VAL A 314 -12.95 -9.28 -28.26
C VAL A 314 -12.98 -7.99 -29.08
N ASN A 315 -12.31 -6.95 -28.59
CA ASN A 315 -12.18 -5.67 -29.27
C ASN A 315 -10.71 -5.36 -29.54
N VAL A 316 -10.24 -5.74 -30.73
CA VAL A 316 -8.86 -5.53 -31.15
C VAL A 316 -8.83 -4.48 -32.26
N PHE A 317 -8.13 -3.38 -32.04
CA PHE A 317 -7.87 -2.39 -33.06
C PHE A 317 -6.54 -2.69 -33.76
N GLY A 318 -6.60 -2.88 -35.09
CA GLY A 318 -5.46 -3.27 -35.92
C GLY A 318 -4.26 -2.32 -35.76
N GLY A 319 -3.08 -2.90 -35.59
CA GLY A 319 -1.82 -2.18 -35.42
C GLY A 319 -0.74 -2.78 -36.31
N ILE A 320 0.34 -3.29 -35.70
CA ILE A 320 1.42 -3.98 -36.43
C ILE A 320 1.04 -5.40 -36.88
N THR A 321 -0.02 -5.98 -36.28
CA THR A 321 -0.53 -7.31 -36.62
C THR A 321 -1.71 -7.14 -37.57
N ALA A 322 -1.67 -7.83 -38.71
CA ALA A 322 -2.79 -7.88 -39.64
C ALA A 322 -3.96 -8.66 -39.01
N CYS A 323 -5.18 -8.31 -39.39
CA CYS A 323 -6.37 -8.98 -38.84
C CYS A 323 -6.61 -10.36 -39.45
N ASP A 324 -6.11 -10.60 -40.67
CA ASP A 324 -6.23 -11.83 -41.45
C ASP A 324 -5.09 -12.84 -41.23
#